data_AF-A0A7R9PFQ4-F1
#
_entry.id   AF-A0A7R9PFQ4-F1
#
_cell.length_a   1.000
_cell.length_b   1.000
_cell.length_c   1.000
_cell.angle_alpha   90.00
_cell.angle_beta   90.00
_cell.angle_gamma   90.00
#
_symmetry.space_group_name_H-M   'P 1'
#
loop_
_entity.id
_entity.type
_entity.pdbx_description
1 polymer ?
#
loop_
_entity_poly.entity_id
_entity_poly.type
_entity_poly.pdbx_seq_one_letter_code
_entity_poly.pdbx_strand_id
1 'polypeptide(L)'
;MVIYYLGPDTPMCLRFWTHMYGNGIGSLTVKLSDTRDGNDHEIWSLAGEAGNAWYQAEVPVSSPNPFMIVMLGQVGKNNLGDIALDDISLTFGSCP
;
A
#
# COMPACT_ATOMS: atom_id res chain seq x y z
N MET A 1 -6.84 5.40 0.71
CA MET A 1 -6.01 6.63 0.82
C MET A 1 -5.32 6.87 -0.52
N VAL A 2 -5.03 8.13 -0.88
CA VAL A 2 -4.31 8.48 -2.13
C VAL A 2 -3.17 9.45 -1.81
N ILE A 3 -1.96 9.18 -2.32
CA ILE A 3 -0.75 10.04 -2.20
C ILE A 3 -0.29 10.46 -3.59
N TYR A 4 0.01 11.73 -3.82
CA TYR A 4 0.44 12.26 -5.13
C TYR A 4 1.94 12.59 -5.14
N TYR A 5 2.62 12.27 -6.24
CA TYR A 5 4.02 12.61 -6.45
C TYR A 5 4.27 13.19 -7.85
N LEU A 6 5.05 14.27 -7.92
CA LEU A 6 5.29 15.04 -9.16
C LEU A 6 6.79 15.14 -9.53
N GLY A 7 7.67 14.50 -8.76
CA GLY A 7 9.12 14.58 -8.93
C GLY A 7 9.66 13.59 -9.98
N PRO A 8 10.97 13.67 -10.29
CA PRO A 8 11.62 12.82 -11.29
C PRO A 8 11.68 11.33 -10.86
N ASP A 9 11.88 10.47 -11.85
CA ASP A 9 12.00 9.01 -11.73
C ASP A 9 13.19 8.63 -10.85
N THR A 10 12.92 8.54 -9.56
CA THR A 10 13.89 8.18 -8.53
C THR A 10 13.31 7.02 -7.74
N PRO A 11 14.11 5.97 -7.45
CA PRO A 11 13.67 4.91 -6.55
C PRO A 11 13.18 5.53 -5.24
N MET A 12 11.99 5.12 -4.82
CA MET A 12 11.40 5.50 -3.55
C MET A 12 10.99 4.26 -2.78
N CYS A 13 10.88 4.42 -1.47
CA CYS A 13 10.36 3.40 -0.57
C CYS A 13 9.14 3.97 0.16
N LEU A 14 7.98 3.37 -0.12
CA LEU A 14 6.77 3.56 0.67
C LEU A 14 6.85 2.67 1.91
N ARG A 15 6.72 3.28 3.09
CA ARG A 15 6.63 2.55 4.37
C ARG A 15 5.31 2.86 5.04
N PHE A 16 4.71 1.85 5.64
CA PHE A 16 3.53 2.00 6.47
C PHE A 16 3.42 0.85 7.46
N TRP A 17 2.74 1.10 8.57
CA TRP A 17 2.34 0.06 9.50
C TRP A 17 0.93 -0.40 9.17
N THR A 18 0.69 -1.70 9.25
CA THR A 18 -0.65 -2.28 9.12
C THR A 18 -0.90 -3.34 10.18
N HIS A 19 -2.13 -3.41 10.66
CA HIS A 19 -2.63 -4.49 11.51
C HIS A 19 -3.83 -5.10 10.80
N MET A 20 -3.75 -6.42 10.57
CA MET A 20 -4.75 -7.20 9.87
C MET A 20 -5.00 -8.49 10.64
N TYR A 21 -6.04 -8.50 11.48
CA TYR A 21 -6.38 -9.65 12.31
C TYR A 21 -7.89 -9.86 12.37
N GLY A 22 -8.30 -11.12 12.39
CA GLY A 22 -9.70 -11.53 12.51
C GLY A 22 -10.15 -12.49 11.41
N ASN A 23 -11.11 -13.35 11.76
CA ASN A 23 -11.61 -14.39 10.85
C ASN A 23 -12.27 -13.75 9.64
N GLY A 24 -11.93 -14.20 8.44
CA GLY A 24 -12.60 -13.76 7.23
C GLY A 24 -12.34 -12.31 6.88
N ILE A 25 -11.30 -11.70 7.47
CA ILE A 25 -10.73 -10.42 7.05
C ILE A 25 -10.42 -10.44 5.55
N GLY A 26 -10.55 -9.29 4.91
CA GLY A 26 -10.34 -9.16 3.48
C GLY A 26 -8.86 -8.97 3.13
N SER A 27 -8.60 -7.99 2.26
CA SER A 27 -7.26 -7.72 1.75
C SER A 27 -6.94 -6.23 1.74
N LEU A 28 -5.66 -5.92 1.82
CA LEU A 28 -5.09 -4.61 1.59
C LEU A 28 -4.20 -4.68 0.35
N THR A 29 -4.43 -3.81 -0.62
CA THR A 29 -3.63 -3.71 -1.84
C THR A 29 -3.08 -2.29 -1.98
N VAL A 30 -1.81 -2.18 -2.36
CA VAL A 30 -1.19 -0.92 -2.79
C VAL A 30 -1.03 -0.95 -4.30
N LYS A 31 -1.57 0.08 -4.95
CA LYS A 31 -1.47 0.29 -6.39
C LYS A 31 -0.71 1.58 -6.69
N LEU A 32 0.03 1.57 -7.78
CA LEU A 32 0.62 2.74 -8.41
C LEU A 32 -0.23 3.10 -9.64
N SER A 33 -0.77 4.31 -9.66
CA SER A 33 -1.57 4.85 -10.77
C SER A 33 -0.76 5.94 -11.46
N ASP A 34 -0.30 5.68 -12.68
CA ASP A 34 0.46 6.65 -13.47
C ASP A 34 -0.51 7.64 -14.13
N THR A 35 -0.25 8.93 -13.95
CA THR A 35 -1.17 9.98 -14.41
C THR A 35 -1.24 10.12 -15.93
N ARG A 36 -0.30 9.52 -16.68
CA ARG A 36 -0.27 9.61 -18.15
C ARG A 36 -1.09 8.54 -18.85
N ASP A 37 -1.02 7.30 -18.40
CA ASP A 37 -1.70 6.17 -19.03
C ASP A 37 -3.00 5.79 -18.31
N GLY A 38 -3.19 6.28 -17.07
CA GLY A 38 -4.37 6.02 -16.26
C GLY A 38 -4.48 4.56 -15.81
N ASN A 39 -3.40 3.79 -15.93
CA ASN A 39 -3.40 2.39 -15.53
C ASN A 39 -2.93 2.25 -14.08
N ASP A 40 -3.64 1.39 -13.36
CA ASP A 40 -3.27 1.01 -12.01
C ASP A 40 -2.44 -0.27 -12.04
N HIS A 41 -1.25 -0.23 -11.45
CA HIS A 41 -0.38 -1.38 -11.26
C HIS A 41 -0.36 -1.77 -9.78
N GLU A 42 -0.71 -3.03 -9.48
CA GLU A 42 -0.50 -3.56 -8.12
C GLU A 42 1.00 -3.69 -7.85
N ILE A 43 1.46 -3.08 -6.76
CA ILE A 43 2.87 -3.11 -6.33
C ILE A 43 3.07 -3.83 -5.00
N TRP A 44 1.99 -4.05 -4.24
CA TRP A 44 2.01 -4.84 -3.00
C TRP A 44 0.59 -5.28 -2.63
N SER A 45 0.44 -6.45 -2.03
CA SER A 45 -0.82 -6.90 -1.45
C SER A 45 -0.62 -7.84 -0.25
N LEU A 46 -1.60 -7.81 0.64
CA LEU A 46 -1.73 -8.71 1.79
C LEU A 46 -3.19 -9.13 1.92
N ALA A 47 -3.44 -10.43 2.02
CA ALA A 47 -4.78 -11.00 2.11
C ALA A 47 -4.86 -11.96 3.29
N GLY A 48 -5.99 -11.92 4.01
CA GLY A 48 -6.19 -12.71 5.22
C GLY A 48 -5.51 -12.10 6.44
N GLU A 49 -5.47 -12.88 7.53
CA GLU A 49 -4.85 -12.42 8.77
C GLU A 49 -3.32 -12.47 8.70
N ALA A 50 -2.67 -11.46 9.28
CA ALA A 50 -1.22 -11.35 9.41
C ALA A 50 -0.77 -11.43 10.87
N GLY A 51 -1.58 -12.08 11.71
CA GLY A 51 -1.38 -12.18 13.15
C GLY A 51 -1.89 -10.96 13.92
N ASN A 52 -1.97 -11.10 15.25
CA ASN A 52 -2.45 -10.03 16.13
C ASN A 52 -1.29 -9.12 16.57
N ALA A 53 -0.60 -8.52 15.60
CA ALA A 53 0.49 -7.58 15.82
C ALA A 53 0.57 -6.60 14.65
N TRP A 54 1.15 -5.43 14.90
CA TRP A 54 1.47 -4.49 13.83
C TRP A 54 2.64 -5.03 12.99
N TYR A 55 2.48 -4.96 11.68
CA TYR A 55 3.48 -5.32 10.69
C TYR A 55 3.86 -4.08 9.88
N GLN A 56 5.16 -3.86 9.68
CA GLN A 56 5.65 -2.78 8.84
C GLN A 56 5.85 -3.29 7.41
N ALA A 57 5.18 -2.68 6.45
CA ALA A 57 5.36 -2.93 5.04
C ALA A 57 6.35 -1.92 4.46
N GLU A 58 7.26 -2.41 3.61
CA GLU A 58 8.17 -1.61 2.80
C GLU A 58 7.97 -1.98 1.33
N VAL A 59 7.55 -1.01 0.52
CA VAL A 59 7.13 -1.23 -0.86
C VAL A 59 7.99 -0.37 -1.78
N PRO A 60 8.79 -0.97 -2.67
CA PRO A 60 9.52 -0.24 -3.70
C PRO A 60 8.56 0.49 -4.65
N VAL A 61 8.85 1.76 -4.92
CA VAL A 61 8.06 2.63 -5.81
C VAL A 61 9.00 3.27 -6.83
N SER A 62 8.68 3.13 -8.11
CA SER A 62 9.36 3.83 -9.20
C SER A 62 8.35 4.10 -10.30
N SER A 63 8.41 5.28 -10.91
CA SER A 63 7.60 5.60 -12.08
C SER A 63 8.24 6.75 -12.86
N PRO A 64 8.33 6.64 -14.20
CA PRO A 64 8.86 7.70 -15.05
C PRO A 64 8.02 8.98 -15.06
N ASN A 65 6.88 8.97 -14.38
CA ASN A 65 5.84 9.97 -14.45
C ASN A 65 5.35 10.41 -13.10
N PRO A 66 4.65 11.54 -13.04
CA PRO A 66 3.78 11.82 -11.91
C PRO A 66 2.80 10.67 -11.71
N PHE A 67 2.66 10.23 -10.46
CA PHE A 67 1.84 9.07 -10.11
C PHE A 67 1.07 9.31 -8.81
N MET A 68 0.12 8.42 -8.56
CA MET A 68 -0.59 8.29 -7.30
C MET A 68 -0.35 6.92 -6.68
N ILE A 69 -0.18 6.87 -5.37
CA ILE A 69 -0.23 5.63 -4.59
C ILE A 69 -1.64 5.48 -4.04
N VAL A 70 -2.29 4.37 -4.35
CA VAL A 70 -3.65 4.05 -3.92
C VAL A 70 -3.59 2.85 -2.97
N MET A 71 -3.97 3.07 -1.72
CA MET A 71 -4.15 1.98 -0.74
C MET A 71 -5.64 1.62 -0.69
N LEU A 72 -5.95 0.38 -1.08
CA LEU A 72 -7.30 -0.15 -1.21
C LEU A 72 -7.53 -1.29 -0.23
N GLY A 73 -8.47 -1.09 0.69
CA GLY A 73 -8.99 -2.16 1.54
C GLY A 73 -10.20 -2.80 0.89
N GLN A 74 -10.17 -4.12 0.72
CA GLN A 74 -11.32 -4.90 0.28
C GLN A 74 -11.93 -5.60 1.49
N VAL A 75 -13.24 -5.47 1.67
CA VAL A 75 -13.97 -6.16 2.74
C VAL A 75 -13.97 -7.67 2.46
N GLY A 76 -13.73 -8.44 3.51
CA GLY A 76 -13.70 -9.90 3.45
C GLY A 76 -15.09 -10.55 3.52
N LYS A 77 -15.14 -11.77 4.05
CA LYS A 77 -16.36 -12.60 4.05
C LYS A 77 -17.36 -12.21 5.14
N ASN A 78 -16.90 -11.56 6.20
CA ASN A 78 -17.70 -11.18 7.36
C ASN A 78 -17.06 -9.96 8.07
N ASN A 79 -17.64 -9.54 9.19
CA ASN A 79 -17.22 -8.35 9.94
C ASN A 79 -16.46 -8.71 11.23
N LEU A 80 -15.73 -9.83 11.26
CA LEU A 80 -15.00 -10.32 12.43
C LEU A 80 -13.50 -9.97 12.40
N GLY A 81 -13.11 -9.00 11.59
CA GLY A 81 -11.74 -8.50 11.49
C GLY A 81 -11.70 -7.10 10.90
N ASP A 82 -10.61 -6.39 11.20
CA ASP A 82 -10.39 -5.01 10.80
C ASP A 82 -9.03 -4.86 10.13
N ILE A 83 -8.94 -3.92 9.18
CA ILE A 83 -7.68 -3.50 8.55
C ILE A 83 -7.37 -2.10 9.06
N ALA A 84 -6.26 -1.95 9.79
CA ALA A 84 -5.75 -0.65 10.23
C ALA A 84 -4.45 -0.29 9.50
N LEU A 85 -4.24 1.02 9.34
CA LEU A 85 -3.05 1.63 8.73
C LEU A 85 -2.55 2.74 9.65
N ASP A 86 -1.23 2.85 9.79
CA ASP A 86 -0.59 3.93 10.55
C ASP A 86 0.78 4.30 9.97
N ASP A 87 1.32 5.46 10.37
CA ASP A 87 2.72 5.87 10.13
C ASP A 87 3.18 5.74 8.66
N ILE A 88 2.36 6.28 7.75
CA ILE A 88 2.59 6.21 6.32
C ILE A 88 3.62 7.25 5.90
N SER A 89 4.70 6.81 5.24
CA SER A 89 5.76 7.68 4.73
C SER A 89 6.25 7.23 3.35
N LEU A 90 6.65 8.20 2.53
CA LEU A 90 7.30 7.96 1.25
C LEU A 90 8.67 8.65 1.29
N THR A 91 9.73 7.87 1.09
CA THR A 91 11.12 8.36 1.18
C THR A 91 11.88 8.08 -0.10
N PHE A 92 12.85 8.93 -0.42
CA PHE A 92 13.79 8.69 -1.52
C PHE A 92 14.76 7.57 -1.18
N GLY A 93 15.09 6.74 -2.18
CA GLY A 93 16.00 5.60 -2.08
C GLY A 93 15.29 4.25 -2.11
N SER A 94 16.09 3.19 -2.17
CA SER A 94 15.63 1.81 -2.10
C SER A 94 15.06 1.47 -0.73
N CYS A 95 14.14 0.50 -0.69
CA CYS A 95 13.79 -0.14 0.57
C CYS A 95 14.97 -1.00 1.09
N PRO A 96 15.16 -1.09 2.42
CA PRO A 96 16.15 -1.95 3.08
C PRO A 96 16.14 -3.42 2.66
#